data_AF-A0A7J6UTX0-F1
#
_entry.id   AF-A0A7J6UTX0-F1
#
_cell.length_a   1.000
_cell.length_b   1.000
_cell.length_c   1.000
_cell.angle_alpha   90.00
_cell.angle_beta   90.00
_cell.angle_gamma   90.00
#
_symmetry.space_group_name_H-M   'P 1'
#
loop_
_entity.id
_entity.type
_entity.pdbx_description
1 polymer ?
#
loop_
_entity_poly.entity_id
_entity_poly.type
_entity_poly.pdbx_seq_one_letter_code
_entity_poly.pdbx_strand_id
1 'polypeptide(L)'
;MLICDRKKNIFKLAQGEYIAPEKVENVYAKCKFVLQIFVYGDSLNSSLVAVVCVDPEVLKAWATSEGIKYEDLGQLCNDSRARAAVLADMDAIGRDAQLRGFEYVKAVTLVLEPFTLENGLLTPTFKVKRPQAKAYFAKSISDMYAELATSDPSPLKLL
;
A
#
# COMPACT_ATOMS: atom_id res chain seq x y z
N MET A 1 -6.51 25.77 4.42
CA MET A 1 -7.54 25.20 5.33
C MET A 1 -7.09 23.77 5.66
N LEU A 2 -6.49 23.54 6.85
CA LEU A 2 -6.04 22.19 7.23
C LEU A 2 -7.27 21.32 7.48
N ILE A 3 -7.53 20.37 6.57
CA ILE A 3 -8.51 19.33 6.82
C ILE A 3 -7.86 18.39 7.84
N CYS A 4 -8.18 18.61 9.11
CA CYS A 4 -7.80 17.69 10.18
C CYS A 4 -8.60 16.39 9.95
N ASP A 5 -7.86 15.30 9.74
CA ASP A 5 -8.36 13.96 9.45
C ASP A 5 -9.54 13.55 10.36
N ARG A 6 -10.54 12.84 9.83
CA ARG A 6 -11.70 12.41 10.63
C ARG A 6 -11.20 11.42 11.69
N LYS A 7 -11.37 11.80 12.96
CA LYS A 7 -11.05 11.07 14.22
C LYS A 7 -11.39 9.56 14.28
N LYS A 8 -12.09 9.00 13.29
CA LYS A 8 -12.52 7.60 13.22
C LYS A 8 -11.61 6.68 12.38
N ASN A 9 -10.67 7.22 11.58
CA ASN A 9 -9.84 6.40 10.68
C ASN A 9 -8.36 6.30 11.07
N ILE A 10 -7.94 6.91 12.18
CA ILE A 10 -6.57 6.84 12.68
C ILE A 10 -6.37 5.51 13.41
N PHE A 11 -5.29 4.80 13.10
CA PHE A 11 -4.89 3.60 13.85
C PHE A 11 -3.52 3.78 14.50
N LYS A 12 -3.24 2.96 15.51
CA LYS A 12 -2.02 3.01 16.30
C LYS A 12 -1.12 1.83 15.91
N LEU A 13 0.16 2.11 15.64
CA LEU A 13 1.18 1.09 15.40
C LEU A 13 1.71 0.51 16.72
N ALA A 14 2.37 -0.65 16.66
CA ALA A 14 2.94 -1.33 17.83
C ALA A 14 3.87 -0.43 18.68
N GLN A 15 4.62 0.44 18.01
CA GLN A 15 5.55 1.40 18.61
C GLN A 15 4.90 2.58 19.35
N GLY A 16 3.58 2.74 19.28
CA GLY A 16 2.89 3.84 19.97
C GLY A 16 2.40 4.98 19.07
N GLU A 17 2.89 5.05 17.84
CA GLU A 17 2.60 6.13 16.89
C GLU A 17 1.21 6.00 16.25
N TYR A 18 0.59 7.15 15.97
CA TYR A 18 -0.73 7.24 15.33
C TYR A 18 -0.58 7.57 13.85
N ILE A 19 -1.24 6.77 13.01
CA ILE A 19 -1.20 6.91 11.55
C ILE A 19 -2.57 7.29 11.05
N ALA A 20 -2.62 8.35 10.24
CA ALA A 20 -3.78 8.70 9.43
C ALA A 20 -3.61 8.08 8.03
N PRO A 21 -4.21 6.92 7.74
CA PRO A 21 -4.05 6.28 6.44
C PRO A 21 -4.55 7.15 5.30
N GLU A 22 -5.62 7.94 5.48
CA GLU A 22 -6.13 8.83 4.41
C GLU A 22 -5.06 9.86 4.00
N LYS A 23 -4.26 10.38 4.95
CA LYS A 23 -3.14 11.29 4.65
C LYS A 23 -2.08 10.58 3.80
N VAL A 24 -1.68 9.39 4.23
CA VAL A 24 -0.63 8.59 3.57
C VAL A 24 -1.08 8.15 2.17
N GLU A 25 -2.32 7.68 2.04
CA GLU A 25 -2.97 7.32 0.77
C GLU A 25 -3.03 8.53 -0.18
N ASN A 26 -3.36 9.73 0.31
CA ASN A 26 -3.41 10.94 -0.51
C ASN A 26 -2.04 11.35 -1.04
N VAL A 27 -0.99 11.19 -0.23
CA VAL A 27 0.39 11.43 -0.67
C VAL A 27 0.76 10.43 -1.77
N TYR A 28 0.57 9.14 -1.55
CA TYR A 28 0.93 8.12 -2.53
C TYR A 28 0.04 8.13 -3.78
N ALA A 29 -1.18 8.66 -3.71
CA ALA A 29 -2.02 8.87 -4.88
C ALA A 29 -1.41 9.84 -5.92
N LYS A 30 -0.35 10.58 -5.57
CA LYS A 30 0.43 11.40 -6.51
C LYS A 30 1.43 10.59 -7.35
N CYS A 31 1.70 9.34 -6.98
CA CYS A 31 2.62 8.47 -7.72
C CYS A 31 1.99 8.11 -9.07
N LYS A 32 2.77 8.17 -10.15
CA LYS A 32 2.28 7.87 -11.51
C LYS A 32 1.78 6.44 -11.69
N PHE A 33 2.31 5.50 -10.91
CA PHE A 33 1.92 4.10 -10.96
C PHE A 33 0.60 3.82 -10.25
N VAL A 34 0.18 4.68 -9.31
CA VAL A 34 -0.92 4.41 -8.39
C VAL A 34 -2.21 5.00 -8.95
N LEU A 35 -3.17 4.14 -9.30
CA LEU A 35 -4.55 4.56 -9.58
C LEU A 35 -5.35 4.69 -8.29
N GLN A 36 -5.28 3.66 -7.45
CA GLN A 36 -5.94 3.62 -6.15
C GLN A 36 -5.02 2.92 -5.16
N ILE A 37 -5.09 3.33 -3.90
CA ILE A 37 -4.27 2.75 -2.85
C ILE A 37 -5.11 2.54 -1.60
N PHE A 38 -4.89 1.40 -0.96
CA PHE A 38 -5.43 1.08 0.34
C PHE A 38 -4.27 0.76 1.28
N VAL A 39 -4.02 1.68 2.23
CA VAL A 39 -3.00 1.51 3.26
C VAL A 39 -3.62 0.81 4.46
N TYR A 40 -2.94 -0.23 4.92
CA TYR A 40 -3.31 -1.01 6.08
C TYR A 40 -2.16 -1.06 7.09
N GLY A 41 -2.50 -0.87 8.35
CA GLY A 41 -1.60 -1.05 9.49
C GLY A 41 -2.40 -1.60 10.66
N ASP A 42 -1.70 -2.28 11.57
CA ASP A 42 -2.28 -2.87 12.77
C ASP A 42 -1.38 -2.60 13.98
N SER A 43 -1.96 -2.57 15.17
CA SER A 43 -1.21 -2.42 16.43
C SER A 43 -0.25 -3.57 16.74
N LEU A 44 -0.38 -4.70 16.06
CA LEU A 44 0.56 -5.83 16.17
C LEU A 44 1.85 -5.60 15.38
N ASN A 45 1.84 -4.70 14.40
CA ASN A 45 2.97 -4.48 13.51
C ASN A 45 3.48 -3.03 13.62
N SER A 46 4.79 -2.86 13.55
CA SER A 46 5.44 -1.53 13.48
C SER A 46 5.52 -0.99 12.05
N SER A 47 5.15 -1.82 11.07
CA SER A 47 5.27 -1.53 9.63
C SER A 47 3.91 -1.40 8.97
N LEU A 48 3.82 -0.50 7.99
CA LEU A 48 2.64 -0.34 7.15
C LEU A 48 2.76 -1.21 5.89
N VAL A 49 1.63 -1.75 5.46
CA VAL A 49 1.51 -2.46 4.18
C VAL A 49 0.43 -1.78 3.33
N ALA A 50 0.51 -1.88 2.02
CA ALA A 50 -0.49 -1.29 1.15
C ALA A 50 -0.86 -2.17 -0.03
N VAL A 51 -2.13 -2.11 -0.43
CA VAL A 51 -2.62 -2.68 -1.67
C VAL A 51 -2.74 -1.54 -2.67
N VAL A 52 -2.01 -1.64 -3.77
CA VAL A 52 -1.92 -0.61 -4.80
C VAL A 52 -2.57 -1.12 -6.07
N CYS A 53 -3.66 -0.49 -6.48
CA CYS A 53 -4.16 -0.64 -7.83
C CYS A 53 -3.26 0.15 -8.78
N VAL A 54 -2.57 -0.55 -9.66
CA VAL A 54 -1.61 0.07 -10.59
C VAL A 54 -2.27 0.42 -11.90
N ASP A 55 -1.78 1.50 -12.53
CA ASP A 55 -2.17 1.82 -13.90
C ASP A 55 -1.54 0.81 -14.88
N PRO A 56 -2.34 0.04 -15.63
CA PRO A 56 -1.81 -0.98 -16.52
C PRO A 56 -1.01 -0.38 -17.69
N GLU A 57 -1.30 0.83 -18.14
CA GLU A 57 -0.57 1.47 -19.22
C GLU A 57 0.81 1.94 -18.74
N VAL A 58 0.85 2.59 -17.57
CA VAL A 58 2.11 3.05 -16.95
C VAL A 58 3.00 1.87 -16.58
N LEU A 59 2.42 0.79 -16.04
CA LEU A 59 3.19 -0.39 -15.65
C LEU A 59 3.79 -1.11 -16.88
N LYS A 60 3.04 -1.23 -17.98
CA LYS A 60 3.55 -1.79 -19.25
C LYS A 60 4.70 -0.94 -19.81
N ALA A 61 4.54 0.38 -19.81
CA ALA A 61 5.56 1.30 -20.28
C ALA A 61 6.86 1.17 -19.46
N TRP A 62 6.73 1.08 -18.13
CA TRP A 62 7.86 0.86 -17.24
C TRP A 62 8.52 -0.51 -17.48
N ALA A 63 7.75 -1.59 -17.57
CA ALA A 63 8.29 -2.92 -17.82
C ALA A 63 9.01 -3.01 -19.17
N THR A 64 8.51 -2.32 -20.19
CA THR A 64 9.17 -2.21 -21.50
C THR A 64 10.50 -1.47 -21.39
N SER A 65 10.54 -0.36 -20.63
CA SER A 65 11.77 0.41 -20.39
C SER A 65 12.84 -0.41 -19.65
N GLU A 66 12.42 -1.25 -18.70
CA GLU A 66 13.31 -2.13 -17.94
C GLU A 66 13.66 -3.43 -18.67
N GLY A 67 13.08 -3.68 -19.85
CA GLY A 67 13.27 -4.92 -20.61
C GLY A 67 12.68 -6.16 -19.94
N ILE A 68 11.68 -6.00 -19.08
CA ILE A 68 11.01 -7.10 -18.38
C ILE A 68 10.01 -7.76 -19.35
N LYS A 69 10.23 -9.04 -19.61
CA LYS A 69 9.27 -9.87 -20.33
C LYS A 69 8.22 -10.37 -19.35
N TYR A 70 6.95 -10.13 -19.67
CA TYR A 70 5.80 -10.63 -18.93
C TYR A 70 4.80 -11.20 -19.95
N GLU A 71 4.12 -12.30 -19.61
CA GLU A 71 3.07 -12.87 -20.46
C GLU A 71 1.72 -12.22 -20.17
N ASP A 72 1.47 -11.90 -18.90
CA ASP A 72 0.26 -11.25 -18.43
C ASP A 72 0.59 -10.16 -17.40
N LEU A 73 -0.28 -9.16 -17.30
CA LEU A 73 -0.12 -8.08 -16.33
C LEU A 73 -0.19 -8.58 -14.89
N GLY A 74 -0.95 -9.66 -14.62
CA GLY A 74 -1.03 -10.27 -13.31
C GLY A 74 0.31 -10.85 -12.87
N GLN A 75 1.08 -11.45 -13.79
CA GLN A 75 2.46 -11.87 -13.52
C GLN A 75 3.33 -10.66 -13.17
N LEU A 76 3.20 -9.58 -13.95
CA LEU A 76 3.98 -8.36 -13.73
C LEU A 76 3.66 -7.73 -12.36
N CYS A 77 2.40 -7.73 -11.92
CA CYS A 77 2.01 -7.28 -10.58
C CYS A 77 2.58 -8.13 -9.44
N ASN A 78 2.82 -9.41 -9.68
CA ASN A 78 3.46 -10.32 -8.72
C ASN A 78 5.00 -10.29 -8.81
N ASP A 79 5.58 -9.66 -9.84
CA ASP A 79 7.03 -9.56 -9.99
C ASP A 79 7.63 -8.62 -8.93
N SER A 80 8.62 -9.11 -8.20
CA SER A 80 9.28 -8.36 -7.13
C SER A 80 9.92 -7.07 -7.63
N ARG A 81 10.36 -6.99 -8.90
CA ARG A 81 10.92 -5.77 -9.48
C ARG A 81 9.84 -4.71 -9.67
N ALA A 82 8.66 -5.10 -10.13
CA ALA A 82 7.53 -4.18 -10.26
C ALA A 82 7.10 -3.65 -8.90
N ARG A 83 6.95 -4.53 -7.90
CA ARG A 83 6.66 -4.15 -6.51
C ARG A 83 7.72 -3.17 -5.98
N ALA A 84 9.00 -3.45 -6.21
CA ALA A 84 10.11 -2.60 -5.79
C ALA A 84 10.12 -1.24 -6.49
N ALA A 85 9.81 -1.19 -7.79
CA ALA A 85 9.76 0.07 -8.54
C ALA A 85 8.62 0.98 -8.07
N VAL A 86 7.43 0.40 -7.84
CA VAL A 86 6.30 1.13 -7.26
C VAL A 86 6.64 1.61 -5.85
N LEU A 87 7.25 0.75 -5.03
CA LEU A 87 7.67 1.10 -3.68
C LEU A 87 8.70 2.24 -3.68
N ALA A 88 9.67 2.22 -4.60
CA ALA A 88 10.69 3.25 -4.74
C ALA A 88 10.10 4.61 -5.17
N ASP A 89 9.14 4.61 -6.11
CA ASP A 89 8.41 5.82 -6.53
C ASP A 89 7.58 6.38 -5.36
N MET A 90 6.89 5.51 -4.63
CA MET A 90 6.17 5.86 -3.41
C MET A 90 7.08 6.44 -2.34
N ASP A 91 8.26 5.86 -2.09
CA ASP A 91 9.23 6.36 -1.12
C ASP A 91 9.73 7.76 -1.52
N ALA A 92 9.99 7.99 -2.82
CA ALA A 92 10.38 9.31 -3.32
C ALA A 92 9.28 10.37 -3.10
N ILE A 93 8.03 10.04 -3.40
CA ILE A 93 6.88 10.93 -3.16
C ILE A 93 6.64 11.13 -1.66
N GLY A 94 6.84 10.09 -0.85
CA GLY A 94 6.75 10.16 0.61
C GLY A 94 7.79 11.11 1.21
N ARG A 95 9.02 11.10 0.69
CA ARG A 95 10.09 12.03 1.08
C ARG A 95 9.76 13.46 0.71
N ASP A 96 9.27 13.69 -0.51
CA ASP A 96 8.83 15.02 -0.96
C ASP A 96 7.71 15.58 -0.08
N ALA A 97 6.75 14.72 0.30
CA ALA A 97 5.68 15.07 1.22
C ALA A 97 6.08 15.11 2.70
N GLN A 98 7.36 14.90 3.02
CA GLN A 98 7.92 14.88 4.37
C GLN A 98 7.19 13.90 5.31
N LEU A 99 6.83 12.72 4.79
CA LEU A 99 6.29 11.63 5.61
C LEU A 99 7.31 11.20 6.66
N ARG A 100 6.83 10.86 7.85
CA ARG A 100 7.67 10.32 8.93
C ARG A 100 8.08 8.90 8.62
N GLY A 101 9.23 8.45 9.15
CA GLY A 101 9.78 7.11 8.89
C GLY A 101 8.80 5.94 9.09
N PHE A 102 7.84 6.09 9.98
CA PHE A 102 6.80 5.10 10.27
C PHE A 102 5.53 5.21 9.41
N GLU A 103 5.38 6.31 8.65
CA GLU A 103 4.31 6.48 7.64
C GLU A 103 4.70 5.84 6.30
N TYR A 104 5.95 5.36 6.17
CA TYR A 104 6.40 4.64 4.98
C TYR A 104 5.85 3.22 4.95
N VAL A 105 5.29 2.87 3.80
CA VAL A 105 4.85 1.51 3.50
C VAL A 105 6.10 0.66 3.27
N LYS A 106 6.17 -0.50 3.91
CA LYS A 106 7.31 -1.43 3.82
C LYS A 106 7.10 -2.53 2.79
N ALA A 107 5.85 -2.93 2.55
CA ALA A 107 5.50 -3.91 1.55
C ALA A 107 4.23 -3.49 0.81
N VAL A 108 4.21 -3.74 -0.50
CA VAL A 108 3.06 -3.46 -1.36
C VAL A 108 2.61 -4.71 -2.09
N THR A 109 1.31 -4.85 -2.31
CA THR A 109 0.73 -5.79 -3.27
C THR A 109 0.16 -4.99 -4.42
N LEU A 110 0.56 -5.32 -5.64
CA LEU A 110 0.03 -4.68 -6.84
C LEU A 110 -1.20 -5.45 -7.31
N VAL A 111 -2.27 -4.73 -7.62
CA VAL A 111 -3.50 -5.30 -8.18
C VAL A 111 -3.87 -4.54 -9.45
N LEU A 112 -4.44 -5.25 -10.41
CA LEU A 112 -4.97 -4.64 -11.64
C LEU A 112 -6.44 -4.30 -11.52
N GLU A 113 -7.14 -4.99 -10.62
CA GLU A 113 -8.56 -4.78 -10.42
C GLU A 113 -8.76 -3.49 -9.60
N PRO A 114 -9.42 -2.48 -10.16
CA PRO A 114 -9.72 -1.26 -9.43
C PRO A 114 -10.72 -1.52 -8.32
N PHE A 115 -10.65 -0.70 -7.27
CA PHE A 115 -11.65 -0.74 -6.22
C PHE A 115 -12.92 -0.11 -6.78
N THR A 116 -14.01 -0.87 -6.85
CA THR A 116 -15.30 -0.41 -7.36
C THR A 116 -16.40 -0.51 -6.31
N LEU A 117 -17.54 0.13 -6.59
CA LEU A 117 -18.78 -0.05 -5.82
C LEU A 117 -19.32 -1.47 -5.95
N GLU A 118 -19.16 -2.07 -7.14
CA GLU A 118 -19.65 -3.40 -7.50
C GLU A 118 -18.94 -4.50 -6.69
N ASN A 119 -17.62 -4.40 -6.54
CA ASN A 119 -16.85 -5.32 -5.68
C ASN A 119 -17.03 -5.00 -4.19
N GLY A 120 -17.87 -4.03 -3.84
CA GLY A 120 -18.16 -3.64 -2.46
C GLY A 120 -16.97 -2.99 -1.74
N LEU A 121 -15.92 -2.64 -2.47
CA LEU A 121 -14.68 -2.07 -1.92
C LEU A 121 -14.75 -0.55 -1.77
N LEU A 122 -15.59 0.12 -2.56
CA LEU A 122 -15.84 1.55 -2.42
C LEU A 122 -17.18 1.88 -1.76
N THR A 123 -17.20 3.05 -1.14
CA THR A 123 -18.42 3.79 -0.78
C THR A 123 -18.94 4.58 -1.98
N PRO A 124 -20.23 4.98 -2.01
CA PRO A 124 -20.79 5.84 -3.06
C PRO A 124 -20.02 7.16 -3.26
N THR A 125 -19.27 7.58 -2.24
CA THR A 125 -18.38 8.74 -2.26
C THR A 125 -16.96 8.41 -2.74
N PHE A 126 -16.75 7.26 -3.42
CA PHE A 126 -15.47 6.75 -3.90
C PHE A 126 -14.36 6.61 -2.84
N LYS A 127 -14.74 6.46 -1.57
CA LYS A 127 -13.80 6.14 -0.48
C LYS A 127 -13.72 4.65 -0.26
N VAL A 128 -12.52 4.12 -0.02
CA VAL A 128 -12.29 2.70 0.29
C VAL A 128 -12.98 2.32 1.60
N LYS A 129 -13.79 1.27 1.54
CA LYS A 129 -14.41 0.63 2.70
C LYS A 129 -13.39 -0.27 3.40
N ARG A 130 -12.62 0.31 4.32
CA ARG A 130 -11.49 -0.37 5.00
C ARG A 130 -11.81 -1.77 5.55
N PRO A 131 -12.95 -2.02 6.24
CA PRO A 131 -13.26 -3.35 6.76
C PRO A 131 -13.45 -4.39 5.64
N GLN A 132 -14.14 -4.00 4.57
CA GLN A 132 -14.39 -4.84 3.41
C GLN A 132 -13.11 -5.08 2.60
N ALA A 133 -12.32 -4.03 2.36
CA ALA A 133 -11.03 -4.13 1.69
C ALA A 133 -10.04 -5.01 2.48
N LYS A 134 -10.00 -4.87 3.81
CA LYS A 134 -9.23 -5.76 4.69
C LYS A 134 -9.64 -7.22 4.52
N ALA A 135 -10.95 -7.51 4.49
CA ALA A 135 -11.43 -8.89 4.32
C ALA A 135 -11.12 -9.43 2.92
N TYR A 136 -11.30 -8.62 1.89
CA TYR A 136 -11.04 -8.99 0.50
C TYR A 136 -9.56 -9.29 0.25
N PHE A 137 -8.67 -8.41 0.73
CA PHE A 137 -7.22 -8.54 0.60
C PHE A 137 -6.56 -9.22 1.80
N ALA A 138 -7.30 -9.94 2.64
CA ALA A 138 -6.78 -10.52 3.87
C ALA A 138 -5.57 -11.43 3.61
N LYS A 139 -5.63 -12.24 2.54
CA LYS A 139 -4.53 -13.13 2.13
C LYS A 139 -3.30 -12.33 1.71
N SER A 140 -3.45 -11.33 0.84
CA SER A 140 -2.34 -10.48 0.37
C SER A 140 -1.70 -9.69 1.52
N ILE A 141 -2.51 -9.15 2.43
CA ILE A 141 -2.03 -8.45 3.62
C ILE A 141 -1.23 -9.41 4.52
N SER A 142 -1.74 -10.61 4.75
CA SER A 142 -1.04 -11.62 5.55
C SER A 142 0.28 -12.03 4.92
N ASP A 143 0.32 -12.19 3.60
CA ASP A 143 1.52 -12.54 2.84
C ASP A 143 2.59 -11.45 2.96
N MET A 144 2.20 -10.18 2.77
CA MET A 144 3.09 -9.03 2.96
C MET A 144 3.69 -8.99 4.38
N TYR A 145 2.89 -9.21 5.42
CA TYR A 145 3.42 -9.24 6.79
C TYR A 145 4.32 -10.45 7.03
N ALA A 146 4.03 -11.61 6.41
CA ALA A 146 4.91 -12.76 6.49
C ALA A 146 6.26 -12.49 5.80
N GLU A 147 6.26 -11.87 4.62
CA GLU A 147 7.48 -11.42 3.92
C GLU A 147 8.30 -10.41 4.75
N LEU A 148 7.62 -9.50 5.45
CA LEU A 148 8.28 -8.55 6.34
C LEU A 148 8.88 -9.25 7.58
N ALA A 149 8.17 -10.23 8.15
CA ALA A 149 8.67 -10.99 9.30
C ALA A 149 9.90 -11.85 8.97
N THR A 150 10.06 -12.29 7.71
CA THR A 150 11.28 -13.01 7.28
C THR A 150 12.44 -12.07 6.95
N SER A 151 12.14 -10.83 6.56
CA SER A 151 13.14 -9.83 6.17
C SER A 151 13.66 -9.00 7.35
N ASP A 152 12.87 -8.86 8.41
CA ASP A 152 13.27 -8.24 9.68
C ASP A 152 13.61 -9.33 10.70
N PRO A 153 14.89 -9.72 10.90
CA PRO A 153 15.31 -10.49 12.06
C PRO A 153 15.34 -9.59 13.30
N SER A 154 14.25 -8.86 13.58
CA SER A 154 14.11 -8.15 14.85
C SER A 154 13.60 -9.16 15.89
N PRO A 155 14.40 -9.51 16.91
CA PRO A 155 14.02 -10.52 17.87
C PRO A 155 12.87 -9.95 18.71
N LEU A 156 11.67 -10.48 18.53
CA LEU A 156 10.64 -10.40 19.56
C LEU A 156 11.15 -11.20 20.76
N LYS A 157 11.88 -10.49 21.61
CA LYS A 157 12.41 -10.96 22.88
C LYS A 157 11.37 -10.64 23.96
N LEU A 158 11.13 -11.67 24.78
CA LEU A 158 10.49 -11.70 26.11
C LEU A 158 8.95 -11.50 26.11
N LEU A 159 8.16 -12.25 26.89
CA LEU A 159 8.37 -13.27 27.92
C LEU A 159 7.08 -14.08 28.07
#